data_AF-A0AAX0LBV8-F1
#
_entry.id   AF-A0AAX0LBV8-F1
#
_cell.length_a   1.000
_cell.length_b   1.000
_cell.length_c   1.000
_cell.angle_alpha   90.00
_cell.angle_beta   90.00
_cell.angle_gamma   90.00
#
_symmetry.space_group_name_H-M   'P 1'
#
loop_
_entity.id
_entity.type
_entity.pdbx_description
1 polymer ?
#
loop_
_entity_poly.entity_id
_entity_poly.type
_entity_poly.pdbx_seq_one_letter_code
_entity_poly.pdbx_strand_id
1 'polypeptide(L)'
;MSKYKLLFFITPVFLLASSENTNYDIVERTLNFLLFFGILLYFVAKPLKQMYLDRINSIANKLDSIQEKLKASNNKRDEALRRVEDSKINAANLIETAKKEAIIIKEKIKKESELDILNLEKSFKEQKEFEERKMVKNLVNEILNNIFDNKDLKLDQKELVNIILKKVA
;
A
#
# COMPACT_ATOMS: atom_id res chain seq x y z
N MET A 1 -41.05 15.27 39.15
CA MET A 1 -42.14 14.30 38.86
C MET A 1 -42.34 13.20 39.93
N SER A 2 -41.44 12.98 40.91
CA SER A 2 -41.63 11.88 41.91
C SER A 2 -42.51 12.27 43.11
N LYS A 3 -42.47 13.53 43.56
CA LYS A 3 -43.23 14.01 44.73
C LYS A 3 -44.76 13.86 44.55
N TYR A 4 -45.29 14.15 43.36
CA TYR A 4 -46.72 14.04 43.06
C TYR A 4 -47.21 12.59 42.91
N LYS A 5 -46.33 11.66 42.50
CA LYS A 5 -46.68 10.23 42.42
C LYS A 5 -46.77 9.60 43.81
N LEU A 6 -45.90 10.04 44.73
CA LEU A 6 -45.98 9.65 46.14
C LEU A 6 -47.27 10.17 46.78
N LEU A 7 -47.65 11.41 46.48
CA LEU A 7 -48.90 12.02 46.93
C LEU A 7 -50.14 11.21 46.50
N PHE A 8 -50.18 10.74 45.25
CA PHE A 8 -51.27 9.90 44.71
C PHE A 8 -51.39 8.52 45.39
N PHE A 9 -50.27 7.97 45.85
CA PHE A 9 -50.27 6.70 46.60
C PHE A 9 -50.70 6.87 48.06
N ILE A 10 -50.49 8.05 48.64
CA ILE A 10 -50.76 8.37 50.06
C ILE A 10 -52.18 8.93 50.27
N THR A 11 -52.76 9.59 49.26
CA THR A 11 -54.14 10.12 49.28
C THR A 11 -55.23 9.13 49.70
N PRO A 12 -55.27 7.86 49.27
CA PRO A 12 -56.30 6.91 49.73
C PRO A 12 -56.18 6.58 51.22
N VAL A 13 -54.97 6.56 51.79
CA VAL A 13 -54.75 6.30 53.22
C VAL A 13 -55.26 7.45 54.09
N PHE A 14 -55.09 8.70 53.62
CA PHE A 14 -55.64 9.88 54.29
C PHE A 14 -57.17 9.97 54.17
N LEU A 15 -57.76 9.58 53.04
CA LEU A 15 -59.22 9.53 52.87
C LEU A 15 -59.89 8.49 53.80
N LEU A 16 -59.20 7.38 54.11
CA LEU A 16 -59.70 6.38 55.07
C LEU A 16 -59.67 6.86 56.53
N ALA A 17 -58.80 7.82 56.87
CA ALA A 17 -58.57 8.27 58.23
C ALA A 17 -59.44 9.48 58.66
N SER A 18 -60.13 10.15 57.74
CA SER A 18 -60.75 11.46 57.98
C SER A 18 -62.28 11.47 58.17
N SER A 19 -62.93 10.41 58.65
CA SER A 19 -64.38 10.44 58.91
C SER A 19 -64.80 9.83 60.24
N GLU A 20 -65.34 10.68 61.12
CA GLU A 20 -66.06 10.33 62.34
C GLU A 20 -67.43 9.76 61.98
N ASN A 21 -67.62 8.44 62.16
CA ASN A 21 -68.82 7.83 62.76
C ASN A 21 -68.68 6.29 62.77
N THR A 22 -68.96 5.71 63.91
CA THR A 22 -68.75 4.31 64.27
C THR A 22 -70.03 3.51 64.05
N ASN A 23 -70.00 2.44 63.23
CA ASN A 23 -70.44 1.08 63.62
C ASN A 23 -70.72 0.08 62.48
N TYR A 24 -70.65 0.46 61.19
CA TYR A 24 -70.70 -0.51 60.06
C TYR A 24 -69.69 -0.25 58.93
N ASP A 25 -68.82 0.74 59.11
CA ASP A 25 -68.05 1.32 58.01
C ASP A 25 -66.79 0.52 57.61
N ILE A 26 -66.22 -0.29 58.51
CA ILE A 26 -64.91 -0.94 58.26
C ILE A 26 -64.96 -1.95 57.11
N VAL A 27 -66.04 -2.72 56.99
CA VAL A 27 -66.16 -3.80 55.98
C VAL A 27 -66.32 -3.19 54.58
N GLU A 28 -67.22 -2.21 54.45
CA GLU A 28 -67.47 -1.52 53.18
C GLU A 28 -66.26 -0.67 52.74
N ARG A 29 -65.58 0.00 53.69
CA ARG A 29 -64.34 0.74 53.41
C ARG A 29 -63.19 -0.18 53.00
N THR A 30 -63.08 -1.36 53.61
CA THR A 30 -62.05 -2.36 53.23
C THR A 30 -62.32 -2.91 51.83
N LEU A 31 -63.58 -3.18 51.50
CA LEU A 31 -63.97 -3.59 50.15
C LEU A 31 -63.66 -2.50 49.12
N ASN A 32 -64.01 -1.24 49.39
CA ASN A 32 -63.70 -0.11 48.51
C ASN A 32 -62.19 0.11 48.34
N PHE A 33 -61.41 -0.04 49.42
CA PHE A 33 -59.95 0.03 49.35
C PHE A 33 -59.38 -1.12 48.51
N LEU A 34 -59.86 -2.35 48.70
CA LEU A 34 -59.41 -3.51 47.93
C LEU A 34 -59.74 -3.35 46.44
N LEU A 35 -60.92 -2.81 46.12
CA LEU A 35 -61.38 -2.56 44.76
C LEU A 35 -60.55 -1.44 44.10
N PHE A 36 -60.30 -0.35 44.81
CA PHE A 36 -59.41 0.73 44.36
C PHE A 36 -57.97 0.25 44.17
N PHE A 37 -57.44 -0.50 45.14
CA PHE A 37 -56.09 -1.05 45.09
C PHE A 37 -55.91 -2.05 43.95
N GLY A 38 -56.94 -2.87 43.66
CA GLY A 38 -56.98 -3.75 42.50
C GLY A 38 -56.90 -2.99 41.17
N ILE A 39 -57.67 -1.92 41.02
CA ILE A 39 -57.63 -1.05 39.83
C ILE A 39 -56.27 -0.35 39.70
N LEU A 40 -55.72 0.13 40.83
CA LEU A 40 -54.43 0.83 40.87
C LEU A 40 -53.29 -0.12 40.48
N LEU A 41 -53.26 -1.34 41.03
CA LEU A 41 -52.30 -2.36 40.65
C LEU A 41 -52.44 -2.75 39.18
N TYR A 42 -53.67 -2.88 38.66
CA TYR A 42 -53.90 -3.19 37.26
C TYR A 42 -53.31 -2.14 36.31
N PHE A 43 -53.44 -0.85 36.66
CA PHE A 43 -52.93 0.25 35.83
C PHE A 43 -51.42 0.47 35.99
N VAL A 44 -50.86 0.28 37.20
CA VAL A 44 -49.44 0.54 37.50
C VAL A 44 -48.53 -0.65 37.19
N ALA A 45 -49.01 -1.89 37.29
CA ALA A 45 -48.18 -3.08 37.12
C ALA A 45 -47.53 -3.16 35.73
N LYS A 46 -48.29 -2.83 34.67
CA LYS A 46 -47.79 -2.85 33.28
C LYS A 46 -46.67 -1.83 33.04
N PRO A 47 -46.85 -0.52 33.26
CA PRO A 47 -45.78 0.47 33.04
C PRO A 47 -44.59 0.26 33.96
N LEU A 48 -44.82 -0.18 35.21
CA LEU A 48 -43.73 -0.46 36.14
C LEU A 48 -42.86 -1.63 35.64
N LYS A 49 -43.47 -2.74 35.24
CA LYS A 49 -42.76 -3.89 34.67
C LYS A 49 -41.99 -3.51 33.40
N GLN A 50 -42.61 -2.73 32.51
CA GLN A 50 -41.95 -2.26 31.30
C GLN A 50 -40.71 -1.40 31.61
N MET A 51 -40.83 -0.45 32.54
CA MET A 51 -39.69 0.39 32.95
C MET A 51 -38.51 -0.42 33.52
N TYR A 52 -38.78 -1.50 34.26
CA TYR A 52 -37.71 -2.37 34.76
C TYR A 52 -37.07 -3.18 33.63
N LEU A 53 -37.86 -3.75 32.73
CA LEU A 53 -37.35 -4.50 31.58
C LEU A 53 -36.53 -3.60 30.64
N ASP A 54 -36.99 -2.39 30.37
CA ASP A 54 -36.27 -1.42 29.54
C ASP A 54 -34.90 -1.06 30.13
N ARG A 55 -34.81 -0.93 31.47
CA ARG A 55 -33.53 -0.69 32.16
C ARG A 55 -32.59 -1.88 32.05
N ILE A 56 -33.10 -3.09 32.27
CA ILE A 56 -32.32 -4.33 32.13
C ILE A 56 -31.79 -4.44 30.71
N ASN A 57 -32.65 -4.26 29.71
CA ASN A 57 -32.28 -4.28 28.29
C ASN A 57 -31.27 -3.19 27.95
N SER A 58 -31.43 -1.98 28.48
CA SER A 58 -30.47 -0.88 28.26
C SER A 58 -29.09 -1.20 28.84
N ILE A 59 -29.02 -1.81 30.02
CA ILE A 59 -27.76 -2.23 30.64
C ILE A 59 -27.10 -3.35 29.82
N ALA A 60 -27.88 -4.37 29.41
CA ALA A 60 -27.40 -5.45 28.56
C ALA A 60 -26.81 -4.90 27.25
N ASN A 61 -27.55 -4.04 26.54
CA ASN A 61 -27.09 -3.41 25.30
C ASN A 61 -25.81 -2.58 25.51
N LYS A 62 -25.69 -1.86 26.63
CA LYS A 62 -24.47 -1.11 26.96
C LYS A 62 -23.29 -2.05 27.18
N LEU A 63 -23.47 -3.12 27.95
CA LEU A 63 -22.41 -4.10 28.21
C LEU A 63 -21.97 -4.80 26.92
N ASP A 64 -22.92 -5.19 26.07
CA ASP A 64 -22.61 -5.81 24.78
C ASP A 64 -21.85 -4.84 23.87
N SER A 65 -22.29 -3.57 23.78
CA SER A 65 -21.59 -2.57 22.98
C SER A 65 -20.17 -2.26 23.49
N ILE A 66 -19.94 -2.33 24.81
CA ILE A 66 -18.61 -2.15 25.40
C ILE A 66 -17.71 -3.34 25.08
N GLN A 67 -18.23 -4.56 25.22
CA GLN A 67 -17.50 -5.78 24.86
C GLN A 67 -17.15 -5.79 23.37
N GLU A 68 -18.10 -5.41 22.51
CA GLU A 68 -17.86 -5.32 21.06
C GLU A 68 -16.81 -4.26 20.74
N LYS A 69 -16.90 -3.05 21.34
CA LYS A 69 -15.90 -1.99 21.17
C LYS A 69 -14.52 -2.42 21.67
N LEU A 70 -14.45 -3.11 22.80
CA LEU A 70 -13.19 -3.62 23.35
C LEU A 70 -12.57 -4.67 22.43
N LYS A 71 -13.37 -5.63 21.96
CA LYS A 71 -12.94 -6.66 21.00
C LYS A 71 -12.48 -6.03 19.68
N ALA A 72 -13.25 -5.08 19.15
CA ALA A 72 -12.89 -4.35 17.94
C ALA A 72 -11.59 -3.54 18.11
N SER A 73 -11.39 -2.92 19.28
CA SER A 73 -10.18 -2.16 19.59
C SER A 73 -8.95 -3.07 19.69
N ASN A 74 -9.07 -4.22 20.36
CA ASN A 74 -7.99 -5.19 20.47
C ASN A 74 -7.65 -5.78 19.10
N ASN A 75 -8.65 -6.17 18.31
CA ASN A 75 -8.43 -6.67 16.96
C ASN A 75 -7.72 -5.64 16.07
N LYS A 76 -8.12 -4.36 16.13
CA LYS A 76 -7.46 -3.28 15.38
C LYS A 76 -6.02 -3.07 15.81
N ARG A 77 -5.75 -3.16 17.12
CA ARG A 77 -4.39 -3.08 17.66
C ARG A 77 -3.53 -4.24 17.15
N ASP A 78 -4.03 -5.45 17.22
CA ASP A 78 -3.30 -6.65 16.77
C ASP A 78 -3.06 -6.62 15.26
N GLU A 79 -4.05 -6.21 14.47
CA GLU A 79 -3.90 -6.02 13.03
C GLU A 79 -2.85 -4.95 12.70
N ALA A 80 -2.86 -3.82 13.42
CA ALA A 80 -1.86 -2.77 13.23
C ALA A 80 -0.44 -3.25 13.57
N LEU A 81 -0.28 -4.01 14.66
CA LEU A 81 1.00 -4.61 15.04
C LEU A 81 1.50 -5.58 13.98
N ARG A 82 0.64 -6.49 13.51
CA ARG A 82 0.96 -7.44 12.43
C ARG A 82 1.35 -6.70 11.15
N ARG A 83 0.60 -5.68 10.74
CA ARG A 83 0.94 -4.87 9.56
C ARG A 83 2.30 -4.19 9.71
N VAL A 84 2.66 -3.71 10.90
CA VAL A 84 3.98 -3.11 11.15
C VAL A 84 5.09 -4.16 11.06
N GLU A 85 4.90 -5.35 11.62
CA GLU A 85 5.85 -6.46 11.55
C GLU A 85 6.04 -6.93 10.10
N ASP A 86 4.95 -7.19 9.38
CA ASP A 86 4.98 -7.58 7.96
C ASP A 86 5.68 -6.51 7.12
N SER A 87 5.42 -5.23 7.38
CA SER A 87 6.06 -4.12 6.67
C SER A 87 7.56 -4.04 6.95
N LYS A 88 8.00 -4.33 8.18
CA LYS A 88 9.43 -4.39 8.53
C LYS A 88 10.13 -5.55 7.83
N ILE A 89 9.52 -6.73 7.81
CA ILE A 89 10.05 -7.91 7.12
C ILE A 89 10.15 -7.63 5.62
N ASN A 90 9.09 -7.08 5.01
CA ASN A 90 9.07 -6.73 3.60
C ASN A 90 10.14 -5.69 3.25
N ALA A 91 10.32 -4.66 4.08
CA ALA A 91 11.37 -3.66 3.88
C ALA A 91 12.78 -4.28 3.96
N ALA A 92 13.03 -5.17 4.92
CA ALA A 92 14.30 -5.87 5.03
C ALA A 92 14.58 -6.75 3.80
N ASN A 93 13.58 -7.52 3.36
CA ASN A 93 13.66 -8.35 2.16
C ASN A 93 13.91 -7.51 0.89
N LEU A 94 13.26 -6.34 0.79
CA LEU A 94 13.44 -5.41 -0.33
C LEU A 94 14.86 -4.85 -0.36
N ILE A 95 15.42 -4.45 0.79
CA ILE A 95 16.80 -3.98 0.87
C ILE A 95 17.79 -5.10 0.50
N GLU A 96 17.56 -6.32 0.96
CA GLU A 96 18.42 -7.46 0.61
C GLU A 96 18.36 -7.77 -0.90
N THR A 97 17.16 -7.74 -1.48
CA THR A 97 16.95 -7.97 -2.91
C THR A 97 17.62 -6.88 -3.74
N ALA A 98 17.42 -5.61 -3.38
CA ALA A 98 18.04 -4.48 -4.05
C ALA A 98 19.58 -4.54 -3.99
N LYS A 99 20.16 -5.01 -2.88
CA LYS A 99 21.61 -5.22 -2.78
C LYS A 99 22.09 -6.32 -3.73
N LYS A 100 21.37 -7.44 -3.80
CA LYS A 100 21.67 -8.54 -4.74
C LYS A 100 21.56 -8.08 -6.18
N GLU A 101 20.50 -7.36 -6.53
CA GLU A 101 20.30 -6.78 -7.86
C GLU A 101 21.40 -5.78 -8.21
N ALA A 102 21.81 -4.91 -7.28
CA ALA A 102 22.89 -3.96 -7.52
C ALA A 102 24.23 -4.66 -7.84
N ILE A 103 24.53 -5.78 -7.17
CA ILE A 103 25.72 -6.59 -7.46
C ILE A 103 25.61 -7.20 -8.86
N ILE A 104 24.47 -7.80 -9.20
CA ILE A 104 24.23 -8.42 -10.52
C ILE A 104 24.35 -7.37 -11.63
N ILE A 105 23.74 -6.20 -11.45
CA ILE A 105 23.80 -5.08 -12.42
C ILE A 105 25.24 -4.61 -12.57
N LYS A 106 25.98 -4.44 -11.47
CA LYS A 106 27.39 -4.06 -11.51
C LYS A 106 28.24 -5.06 -12.30
N GLU A 107 28.05 -6.36 -12.04
CA GLU A 107 28.77 -7.42 -12.76
C GLU A 107 28.40 -7.45 -14.24
N LYS A 108 27.11 -7.25 -14.57
CA LYS A 108 26.63 -7.17 -15.94
C LYS A 108 27.27 -5.99 -16.68
N ILE A 109 27.21 -4.79 -16.11
CA ILE A 109 27.81 -3.58 -16.69
C ILE A 109 29.31 -3.77 -16.88
N LYS A 110 30.00 -4.37 -15.90
CA LYS A 110 31.44 -4.65 -16.03
C LYS A 110 31.74 -5.56 -17.22
N LYS A 111 31.01 -6.68 -17.35
CA LYS A 111 31.18 -7.61 -18.49
C LYS A 111 30.85 -6.96 -19.83
N GLU A 112 29.78 -6.17 -19.87
CA GLU A 112 29.35 -5.45 -21.07
C GLU A 112 30.40 -4.41 -21.48
N SER A 113 30.92 -3.63 -20.52
CA SER A 113 32.01 -2.68 -20.77
C SER A 113 33.31 -3.37 -21.22
N GLU A 114 33.68 -4.51 -20.65
CA GLU A 114 34.83 -5.30 -21.10
C GLU A 114 34.66 -5.77 -22.56
N LEU A 115 33.45 -6.21 -22.92
CA LEU A 115 33.13 -6.63 -24.28
C LEU A 115 33.16 -5.44 -25.25
N ASP A 116 32.61 -4.30 -24.85
CA ASP A 116 32.62 -3.07 -25.64
C ASP A 116 34.04 -2.58 -25.90
N ILE A 117 34.92 -2.61 -24.88
CA ILE A 117 36.34 -2.28 -25.03
C ILE A 117 37.00 -3.19 -26.07
N LEU A 118 36.79 -4.51 -25.97
CA LEU A 118 37.36 -5.47 -26.92
C LEU A 118 36.87 -5.23 -28.36
N ASN A 119 35.59 -4.92 -28.52
CA ASN A 119 35.02 -4.59 -29.82
C ASN A 119 35.61 -3.28 -30.38
N LEU A 120 35.79 -2.28 -29.53
CA LEU A 120 36.34 -0.98 -29.90
C LEU A 120 37.82 -1.11 -30.28
N GLU A 121 38.60 -1.89 -29.53
CA GLU A 121 39.99 -2.21 -29.87
C GLU A 121 40.10 -2.93 -31.23
N LYS A 122 39.23 -3.91 -31.47
CA LYS A 122 39.19 -4.64 -32.74
C LYS A 122 38.84 -3.70 -33.90
N SER A 123 37.78 -2.90 -33.76
CA SER A 123 37.37 -1.93 -34.77
C SER A 123 38.45 -0.88 -35.02
N PHE A 124 39.12 -0.40 -33.97
CA PHE A 124 40.22 0.56 -34.10
C PHE A 124 41.41 -0.04 -34.86
N LYS A 125 41.76 -1.30 -34.58
CA LYS A 125 42.82 -2.01 -35.29
C LYS A 125 42.47 -2.17 -36.78
N GLU A 126 41.24 -2.59 -37.09
CA GLU A 126 40.76 -2.72 -38.47
C GLU A 126 40.78 -1.38 -39.21
N GLN A 127 40.36 -0.29 -38.55
CA GLN A 127 40.40 1.06 -39.11
C GLN A 127 41.84 1.53 -39.37
N LYS A 128 42.74 1.28 -38.42
CA LYS A 128 44.16 1.63 -38.56
C LYS A 128 44.78 0.91 -39.76
N GLU A 129 44.59 -0.40 -39.87
CA GLU A 129 45.10 -1.17 -41.00
C GLU A 129 44.50 -0.70 -42.34
N PHE A 130 43.23 -0.28 -42.36
CA PHE A 130 42.61 0.30 -43.54
C PHE A 130 43.24 1.64 -43.95
N GLU A 131 43.43 2.56 -43.00
CA GLU A 131 44.06 3.85 -43.25
C GLU A 131 45.54 3.71 -43.64
N GLU A 132 46.28 2.77 -43.05
CA GLU A 132 47.65 2.44 -43.46
C GLU A 132 47.70 1.99 -44.93
N ARG A 133 46.82 1.07 -45.34
CA ARG A 133 46.72 0.64 -46.74
C ARG A 133 46.37 1.79 -47.68
N LYS A 134 45.49 2.70 -47.26
CA LYS A 134 45.09 3.87 -48.04
C LYS A 134 46.23 4.88 -48.16
N MET A 135 46.94 5.14 -47.06
CA MET A 135 48.11 6.02 -47.02
C MET A 135 49.21 5.50 -47.95
N VAL A 136 49.55 4.20 -47.88
CA VAL A 136 50.56 3.60 -48.77
C VAL A 136 50.17 3.78 -50.24
N LYS A 137 48.91 3.51 -50.60
CA LYS A 137 48.42 3.72 -51.98
C LYS A 137 48.53 5.19 -52.42
N ASN A 138 48.15 6.12 -51.54
CA ASN A 138 48.22 7.54 -51.83
C ASN A 138 49.67 8.02 -52.00
N LEU A 139 50.58 7.62 -51.10
CA LEU A 139 52.01 7.94 -51.19
C LEU A 139 52.65 7.35 -52.45
N VAL A 140 52.32 6.10 -52.80
CA VAL A 140 52.81 5.48 -54.05
C VAL A 140 52.31 6.28 -55.26
N ASN A 141 51.02 6.64 -55.30
CA ASN A 141 50.49 7.47 -56.37
C ASN A 141 51.17 8.85 -56.43
N GLU A 142 51.41 9.48 -55.29
CA GLU A 142 52.09 10.79 -55.22
C GLU A 142 53.54 10.70 -55.69
N ILE A 143 54.29 9.68 -55.29
CA ILE A 143 55.66 9.44 -55.75
C ILE A 143 55.67 9.16 -57.25
N LEU A 144 54.77 8.29 -57.75
CA LEU A 144 54.66 8.01 -59.17
C LEU A 144 54.35 9.28 -59.95
N ASN A 145 53.36 10.07 -59.54
CA ASN A 145 53.04 11.33 -60.18
C ASN A 145 54.24 12.30 -60.16
N ASN A 146 54.93 12.46 -59.03
CA ASN A 146 56.13 13.30 -58.97
C ASN A 146 57.26 12.79 -59.88
N ILE A 147 57.46 11.47 -60.01
CA ILE A 147 58.44 10.89 -60.93
C ILE A 147 58.05 11.15 -62.39
N PHE A 148 56.77 11.03 -62.73
CA PHE A 148 56.26 11.29 -64.08
C PHE A 148 56.20 12.80 -64.42
N ASP A 149 56.01 13.68 -63.43
CA ASP A 149 55.96 15.14 -63.59
C ASP A 149 57.37 15.77 -63.61
N ASN A 150 58.38 15.13 -63.02
CA ASN A 150 59.78 15.53 -63.18
C ASN A 150 60.25 15.23 -64.61
N LYS A 151 60.36 16.29 -65.41
CA LYS A 151 60.69 16.32 -66.84
C LYS A 151 62.02 15.67 -67.28
N ASP A 152 62.75 14.99 -66.39
CA ASP A 152 64.01 14.29 -66.67
C ASP A 152 63.83 12.79 -67.00
N LEU A 153 62.64 12.21 -66.79
CA LEU A 153 62.31 10.86 -67.24
C LEU A 153 61.43 10.90 -68.48
N LYS A 154 62.04 11.23 -69.63
CA LYS A 154 61.49 10.80 -70.92
C LYS A 154 61.61 9.28 -71.01
N LEU A 155 60.69 8.56 -70.37
CA LEU A 155 60.43 7.16 -70.67
C LEU A 155 59.91 7.13 -72.12
N ASP A 156 60.85 7.00 -73.06
CA ASP A 156 60.56 6.95 -74.48
C ASP A 156 59.69 5.72 -74.73
N GLN A 157 58.51 5.95 -75.29
CA GLN A 157 57.47 4.94 -75.52
C GLN A 157 58.02 3.73 -76.32
N LYS A 158 59.13 3.91 -77.04
CA LYS A 158 59.89 2.85 -77.71
C LYS A 158 60.59 1.87 -76.77
N GLU A 159 61.16 2.29 -75.64
CA GLU A 159 61.86 1.39 -74.71
C GLU A 159 60.88 0.46 -73.98
N LEU A 160 59.71 0.97 -73.59
CA LEU A 160 58.64 0.19 -72.96
C LEU A 160 58.12 -0.94 -73.87
N VAL A 161 57.93 -0.65 -75.16
CA VAL A 161 57.51 -1.65 -76.15
C VAL A 161 58.61 -2.69 -76.38
N ASN A 162 59.88 -2.28 -76.39
CA ASN A 162 61.00 -3.20 -76.63
C ASN A 162 61.26 -4.15 -75.44
N ILE A 163 61.04 -3.70 -74.20
CA ILE A 163 61.15 -4.54 -72.99
C ILE A 163 60.03 -5.60 -72.97
N ILE A 164 58.81 -5.24 -73.39
CA ILE A 164 57.69 -6.19 -73.50
C ILE A 164 57.97 -7.22 -74.60
N LEU A 165 58.47 -6.79 -75.76
CA LEU A 165 58.78 -7.68 -76.88
C LEU A 165 59.95 -8.63 -76.60
N LYS A 166 60.94 -8.22 -75.78
CA LYS A 166 62.10 -9.07 -75.44
C LYS A 166 61.83 -10.08 -74.32
N LYS A 167 60.75 -9.92 -73.54
CA LYS A 167 60.34 -10.88 -72.50
C LYS A 167 59.48 -12.03 -73.04
N VAL A 168 59.01 -11.93 -74.28
CA VAL A 168 58.17 -12.93 -74.96
C VAL A 168 58.97 -13.72 -76.02
N ALA A 169 60.30 -13.56 -76.07
CA ALA A 169 61.20 -14.38 -76.86
C ALA A 169 62.21 -15.10 -75.96
#